data_AF-A0A371LR44-F1
#
_entry.id   AF-A0A371LR44-F1
#
_cell.length_a   1.000
_cell.length_b   1.000
_cell.length_c   1.000
_cell.angle_alpha   90.00
_cell.angle_beta   90.00
_cell.angle_gamma   90.00
#
_symmetry.space_group_name_H-M   'P 1'
#
loop_
_entity.id
_entity.type
_entity.pdbx_description
1 polymer ?
#
loop_
_entity_poly.entity_id
_entity_poly.type
_entity_poly.pdbx_seq_one_letter_code
_entity_poly.pdbx_strand_id
1 'polypeptide(L)'
;MTDHTDIPDDSIHDGQGTYDVVLLVEQALTPADAKQVRSLHSEIEDPVVYHVLLPLEDAAARIEASLGTLGAGDLMAAPALAMNDVDIEALRRECEEHSSSDLQQTLIALRDAGGTAHGKVTSEPPV
;
A
#
# COMPACT_ATOMS: atom_id res chain seq x y z
N MET A 1 18.05 42.32 -20.25
CA MET A 1 16.62 42.32 -20.64
C MET A 1 16.32 40.92 -21.14
N THR A 2 16.28 39.97 -20.20
CA THR A 2 15.93 38.58 -20.46
C THR A 2 14.47 38.46 -20.05
N ASP A 3 13.63 38.23 -21.06
CA ASP A 3 12.21 37.96 -20.92
C ASP A 3 12.05 36.71 -20.04
N HIS A 4 11.59 36.91 -18.81
CA HIS A 4 11.14 35.83 -17.95
C HIS A 4 9.68 35.59 -18.35
N THR A 5 9.45 34.59 -19.19
CA THR A 5 8.10 34.09 -19.44
C THR A 5 7.55 33.61 -18.11
N ASP A 6 6.67 34.41 -17.51
CA ASP A 6 5.80 34.01 -16.40
C ASP A 6 5.05 32.76 -16.88
N ILE A 7 5.48 31.60 -16.39
CA ILE A 7 4.63 30.41 -16.42
C ILE A 7 3.55 30.75 -15.39
N PRO A 8 2.27 30.82 -15.77
CA PRO A 8 1.22 31.06 -14.79
C PRO A 8 1.37 30.00 -13.69
N ASP A 9 1.50 30.47 -12.46
CA ASP A 9 1.38 29.66 -11.26
C ASP A 9 -0.06 29.16 -11.23
N ASP A 10 -0.31 28.10 -12.00
CA ASP A 10 -1.57 27.37 -12.09
C ASP A 10 -1.66 26.62 -10.76
N SER A 11 -1.99 27.38 -9.71
CA SER A 11 -2.02 26.91 -8.34
C SER A 11 -3.03 25.77 -8.28
N ILE A 12 -2.51 24.55 -8.24
CA ILE A 12 -3.23 23.26 -8.15
C ILE A 12 -4.07 23.10 -6.86
N HIS A 13 -4.26 24.21 -6.13
CA HIS A 13 -4.93 24.34 -4.84
C HIS A 13 -5.93 25.52 -4.86
N ASP A 14 -6.48 25.87 -6.02
CA ASP A 14 -7.34 27.05 -6.22
C ASP A 14 -8.84 26.78 -5.96
N GLY A 15 -9.18 25.59 -5.47
CA GLY A 15 -10.56 25.18 -5.25
C GLY A 15 -11.29 24.77 -6.53
N GLN A 16 -10.58 24.69 -7.66
CA GLN A 16 -11.09 24.23 -8.96
C GLN A 16 -10.51 22.87 -9.36
N GLY A 17 -10.52 21.90 -8.46
CA GLY A 17 -10.13 20.53 -8.80
C GLY A 17 -10.33 19.52 -7.69
N THR A 18 -9.52 18.47 -7.71
CA THR A 18 -9.31 17.55 -6.58
C THR A 18 -7.82 17.46 -6.32
N TYR A 19 -7.41 17.40 -5.05
CA TYR A 19 -6.02 17.21 -4.69
C TYR A 19 -5.76 15.74 -4.36
N ASP A 20 -5.07 15.04 -5.26
CA ASP A 20 -4.78 13.62 -5.13
C ASP A 20 -3.53 13.37 -4.28
N VAL A 21 -3.69 12.62 -3.18
CA VAL A 21 -2.62 12.23 -2.25
C VAL A 21 -2.44 10.72 -2.33
N VAL A 22 -1.27 10.25 -2.75
CA VAL A 22 -0.93 8.83 -2.74
C VAL A 22 -0.27 8.47 -1.42
N LEU A 23 -0.82 7.48 -0.71
CA LEU A 23 -0.32 6.96 0.55
C LEU A 23 0.17 5.53 0.36
N LEU A 24 1.46 5.29 0.62
CA LEU A 24 2.02 3.95 0.73
C LEU A 24 2.06 3.58 2.22
N VAL A 25 1.32 2.55 2.60
CA VAL A 25 1.23 2.10 4.00
C VAL A 25 1.50 0.61 4.08
N GLU A 26 2.31 0.19 5.05
CA GLU A 26 2.62 -1.23 5.28
C GLU A 26 1.58 -1.89 6.21
N GLN A 27 0.85 -1.09 7.00
CA GLN A 27 -0.09 -1.55 8.02
C GLN A 27 -1.32 -0.64 8.07
N ALA A 28 -2.40 -1.14 8.68
CA ALA A 28 -3.62 -0.37 8.87
C ALA A 28 -3.39 0.95 9.63
N LEU A 29 -3.90 2.08 9.09
CA LEU A 29 -3.87 3.35 9.82
C LEU A 29 -4.80 3.31 11.04
N THR A 30 -4.31 3.81 12.17
CA THR A 30 -5.20 4.07 13.32
C THR A 30 -6.04 5.33 13.07
N PRO A 31 -7.15 5.51 13.81
CA PRO A 31 -7.93 6.75 13.72
C PRO A 31 -7.14 8.02 14.08
N ALA A 32 -6.10 7.89 14.91
CA ALA A 32 -5.24 9.01 15.27
C ALA A 32 -4.32 9.38 14.08
N ASP A 33 -3.72 8.38 13.44
CA ASP A 33 -2.85 8.58 12.28
C ASP A 33 -3.63 9.19 11.11
N ALA A 34 -4.84 8.69 10.85
CA ALA A 34 -5.70 9.22 9.79
C ALA A 34 -6.07 10.70 10.01
N LYS A 35 -6.33 11.10 11.25
CA LYS A 35 -6.56 12.52 11.59
C LYS A 35 -5.30 13.35 11.40
N GLN A 36 -4.14 12.81 11.76
CA GLN A 36 -2.88 13.49 11.58
C GLN A 36 -2.55 13.68 10.09
N VAL A 37 -2.72 12.64 9.27
CA VAL A 37 -2.61 12.73 7.81
C VAL A 37 -3.58 13.78 7.26
N ARG A 38 -4.82 13.82 7.72
CA ARG A 38 -5.77 14.86 7.29
C ARG A 38 -5.33 16.26 7.68
N SER A 39 -4.76 16.43 8.88
CA SER A 39 -4.30 17.74 9.35
C SER A 39 -3.18 18.32 8.46
N LEU A 40 -2.35 17.49 7.84
CA LEU A 40 -1.31 17.94 6.91
C LEU A 40 -1.88 18.58 5.65
N HIS A 41 -3.14 18.30 5.32
CA HIS A 41 -3.80 18.78 4.11
C HIS A 41 -4.98 19.71 4.44
N SER A 42 -5.07 20.24 5.66
CA SER A 42 -6.22 21.06 6.07
C SER A 42 -6.24 22.46 5.46
N GLU A 43 -5.09 22.94 4.97
CA GLU A 43 -4.95 24.26 4.33
C GLU A 43 -5.21 24.20 2.81
N ILE A 44 -5.45 23.01 2.26
CA ILE A 44 -5.78 22.83 0.84
C ILE A 44 -7.26 23.15 0.64
N GLU A 45 -7.55 24.13 -0.22
CA GLU A 45 -8.92 24.55 -0.52
C GLU A 45 -9.66 23.51 -1.36
N ASP A 46 -8.94 22.76 -2.19
CA ASP A 46 -9.49 21.65 -2.98
C ASP A 46 -9.89 20.42 -2.16
N PRO A 47 -10.93 19.69 -2.58
CA PRO A 47 -11.26 18.38 -2.04
C PRO A 47 -10.08 17.40 -2.15
N VAL A 48 -9.58 16.94 -1.00
CA VAL A 48 -8.47 15.98 -0.93
C VAL A 48 -8.97 14.55 -1.14
N VAL A 49 -8.35 13.84 -2.09
CA VAL A 49 -8.62 12.44 -2.43
C VAL A 49 -7.39 11.60 -2.11
N TYR A 50 -7.54 10.64 -1.20
CA TYR A 50 -6.48 9.74 -0.78
C TYR A 50 -6.50 8.44 -1.60
N HIS A 51 -5.38 8.10 -2.21
CA HIS A 51 -5.13 6.85 -2.93
C HIS A 51 -4.17 5.98 -2.12
N VAL A 52 -4.68 4.97 -1.45
CA VAL A 52 -3.92 4.10 -0.55
C VAL A 52 -3.41 2.87 -1.30
N LEU A 53 -2.10 2.68 -1.27
CA LEU A 53 -1.43 1.48 -1.76
C LEU A 53 -0.88 0.72 -0.56
N LEU A 54 -1.33 -0.53 -0.42
CA LEU A 54 -0.83 -1.43 0.61
C LEU A 54 -0.03 -2.54 -0.08
N PRO A 55 1.30 -2.57 0.07
CA PRO A 55 2.12 -3.64 -0.48
C PRO A 55 1.76 -4.98 0.17
N LEU A 56 1.46 -5.98 -0.65
CA LEU A 56 1.31 -7.35 -0.19
C LEU A 56 2.69 -7.88 0.20
N GLU A 57 2.89 -8.21 1.47
CA GLU A 57 4.08 -8.95 1.88
C GLU A 57 4.05 -10.35 1.27
N ASP A 58 5.03 -10.66 0.40
CA ASP A 58 5.22 -12.02 -0.11
C ASP A 58 6.06 -12.85 0.88
N ALA A 59 5.43 -13.23 2.01
CA ALA A 59 6.04 -14.12 3.00
C ALA A 59 6.44 -15.47 2.39
N ALA A 60 5.67 -15.94 1.40
CA ALA A 60 5.92 -17.17 0.66
C ALA A 60 7.23 -17.10 -0.14
N ALA A 61 7.46 -16.03 -0.91
CA ALA A 61 8.71 -15.83 -1.65
C ALA A 61 9.93 -15.82 -0.71
N ARG A 62 9.77 -15.30 0.51
CA ARG A 62 10.84 -15.30 1.53
C ARG A 62 11.15 -16.70 2.06
N ILE A 63 10.13 -17.54 2.26
CA ILE A 63 10.27 -18.95 2.68
C ILE A 63 10.85 -19.79 1.53
N GLU A 64 10.36 -19.62 0.30
CA GLU A 64 10.88 -20.31 -0.89
C GLU A 64 12.35 -19.99 -1.15
N ALA A 65 12.75 -18.72 -1.04
CA ALA A 65 14.15 -18.32 -1.17
C ALA A 65 15.04 -19.00 -0.09
N SER A 66 14.51 -19.15 1.13
CA SER A 66 15.21 -19.82 2.23
C SER A 66 15.32 -21.34 2.00
N LEU A 67 14.25 -21.97 1.51
CA LEU A 67 14.20 -23.40 1.22
C LEU A 67 15.06 -23.77 -0.01
N GLY A 68 15.04 -22.95 -1.07
CA GLY A 68 15.91 -23.10 -2.23
C GLY A 68 17.39 -22.99 -1.91
N THR A 69 17.74 -22.20 -0.88
CA THR A 69 19.12 -22.12 -0.35
C THR A 69 19.51 -23.38 0.44
N LEU A 70 18.56 -24.03 1.13
CA LEU A 70 18.79 -25.26 1.90
C LEU A 70 18.79 -26.54 1.03
N GLY A 71 18.01 -26.57 -0.05
CA GLY A 71 17.89 -27.71 -0.98
C GLY A 71 19.12 -27.97 -1.86
N ALA A 72 20.10 -27.06 -1.87
CA ALA A 72 21.36 -27.25 -2.61
C ALA A 72 22.29 -28.32 -1.99
N GLY A 73 21.95 -28.87 -0.81
CA GLY A 73 22.82 -29.77 -0.05
C GLY A 73 22.41 -31.24 0.06
N ASP A 74 21.13 -31.62 -0.10
CA ASP A 74 20.70 -33.00 0.16
C ASP A 74 19.52 -33.43 -0.74
N LEU A 75 19.79 -34.30 -1.72
CA LEU A 75 18.87 -34.69 -2.80
C LEU A 75 17.98 -35.91 -2.47
N MET A 76 17.84 -36.29 -1.19
CA MET A 76 17.30 -37.61 -0.79
C MET A 76 15.97 -37.57 -0.01
N ALA A 77 15.08 -36.60 -0.24
CA ALA A 77 13.76 -36.60 0.42
C ALA A 77 12.63 -36.03 -0.45
N ALA A 78 11.92 -36.90 -1.17
CA ALA A 78 10.60 -36.59 -1.76
C ALA A 78 9.58 -37.60 -1.24
N PRO A 79 8.93 -37.28 -0.10
CA PRO A 79 7.50 -36.98 -0.12
C PRO A 79 7.12 -35.67 0.62
N ALA A 80 8.08 -34.94 1.19
CA ALA A 80 7.83 -33.74 2.00
C ALA A 80 7.47 -32.49 1.18
N LEU A 81 7.84 -32.44 -0.11
CA LEU A 81 7.61 -31.25 -0.95
C LEU A 81 6.11 -30.97 -1.17
N ALA A 82 5.28 -32.00 -1.40
CA ALA A 82 3.87 -31.80 -1.71
C ALA A 82 3.02 -31.30 -0.51
N MET A 83 3.47 -31.51 0.73
CA MET A 83 2.85 -30.91 1.92
C MET A 83 3.21 -29.43 2.06
N ASN A 84 4.44 -29.04 1.70
CA ASN A 84 4.88 -27.66 1.76
C ASN A 84 4.11 -26.78 0.75
N ASP A 85 3.88 -27.25 -0.47
CA ASP A 85 3.17 -26.45 -1.50
C ASP A 85 1.75 -26.04 -1.06
N VAL A 86 1.04 -26.94 -0.37
CA VAL A 86 -0.30 -26.66 0.17
C VAL A 86 -0.26 -25.66 1.31
N ASP A 87 0.76 -25.73 2.17
CA ASP A 87 0.96 -24.77 3.27
C ASP A 87 1.35 -23.37 2.76
N ILE A 88 2.16 -23.29 1.69
CA ILE A 88 2.55 -22.01 1.07
C ILE A 88 1.36 -21.29 0.44
N GLU A 89 0.50 -22.02 -0.29
CA GLU A 89 -0.69 -21.41 -0.90
C GLU A 89 -1.70 -20.95 0.17
N ALA A 90 -1.87 -21.72 1.25
CA ALA A 90 -2.69 -21.33 2.38
C ALA A 90 -2.16 -20.05 3.07
N LEU A 91 -0.84 -19.96 3.25
CA LEU A 91 -0.17 -18.79 3.82
C LEU A 91 -0.32 -17.55 2.94
N ARG A 92 -0.14 -17.68 1.62
CA ARG A 92 -0.34 -16.56 0.67
C ARG A 92 -1.75 -16.01 0.78
N ARG A 93 -2.76 -16.88 0.81
CA ARG A 93 -4.15 -16.48 0.97
C ARG A 93 -4.42 -15.76 2.29
N GLU A 94 -3.84 -16.24 3.40
CA GLU A 94 -3.95 -15.57 4.70
C GLU A 94 -3.34 -14.17 4.67
N CYS A 95 -2.16 -14.00 4.05
CA CYS A 95 -1.54 -12.70 3.85
C CYS A 95 -2.40 -11.75 3.01
N GLU A 96 -3.03 -12.24 1.93
CA GLU A 96 -3.95 -11.46 1.09
C GLU A 96 -5.20 -11.02 1.87
N GLU A 97 -5.81 -11.92 2.62
CA GLU A 97 -6.99 -11.63 3.45
C GLU A 97 -6.67 -10.59 4.53
N HIS A 98 -5.52 -10.73 5.21
CA HIS A 98 -5.06 -9.79 6.21
C HIS A 98 -4.76 -8.41 5.61
N SER A 99 -4.02 -8.37 4.49
CA SER A 99 -3.70 -7.14 3.76
C SER A 99 -4.96 -6.41 3.27
N SER A 100 -5.95 -7.16 2.80
CA SER A 100 -7.24 -6.59 2.41
C SER A 100 -8.00 -6.02 3.62
N SER A 101 -7.96 -6.69 4.77
CA SER A 101 -8.56 -6.20 6.01
C SER A 101 -7.91 -4.89 6.45
N ASP A 102 -6.58 -4.83 6.43
CA ASP A 102 -5.80 -3.64 6.82
C ASP A 102 -6.05 -2.45 5.90
N LEU A 103 -6.15 -2.70 4.59
CA LEU A 103 -6.53 -1.68 3.62
C LEU A 103 -7.93 -1.14 3.93
N GLN A 104 -8.92 -2.01 4.16
CA GLN A 104 -10.28 -1.55 4.49
C GLN A 104 -10.31 -0.72 5.77
N GLN A 105 -9.59 -1.14 6.81
CA GLN A 105 -9.49 -0.38 8.06
C GLN A 105 -8.88 1.01 7.82
N THR A 106 -7.84 1.10 6.99
CA THR A 106 -7.21 2.37 6.60
C THR A 106 -8.18 3.29 5.87
N LEU A 107 -8.91 2.75 4.89
CA LEU A 107 -9.89 3.52 4.12
C LEU A 107 -11.03 4.05 5.00
N ILE A 108 -11.50 3.25 5.95
CA ILE A 108 -12.50 3.68 6.94
C ILE A 108 -11.94 4.80 7.81
N ALA A 109 -10.73 4.64 8.37
CA ALA A 109 -10.12 5.64 9.23
C ALA A 109 -9.94 7.01 8.52
N LEU A 110 -9.52 7.00 7.25
CA LEU A 110 -9.38 8.21 6.43
C LEU A 110 -10.73 8.87 6.10
N ARG A 111 -11.76 8.06 5.82
CA ARG A 111 -13.13 8.55 5.57
C ARG A 111 -13.76 9.13 6.83
N ASP A 112 -13.55 8.50 7.99
CA ASP A 112 -14.02 8.98 9.28
C ASP A 112 -13.30 10.27 9.72
N ALA A 113 -12.05 10.46 9.28
CA ALA A 113 -11.34 11.74 9.38
C ALA A 113 -11.83 12.80 8.38
N GLY A 114 -12.85 12.48 7.57
CA GLY A 114 -13.55 13.38 6.65
C GLY A 114 -12.98 13.43 5.23
N GLY A 115 -12.03 12.56 4.88
CA GLY A 115 -11.40 12.52 3.55
C GLY A 115 -12.12 11.59 2.58
N THR A 116 -11.94 11.80 1.27
CA THR A 116 -12.31 10.78 0.28
C THR A 116 -11.14 9.82 0.15
N ALA A 117 -11.37 8.51 0.23
CA ALA A 117 -10.29 7.52 0.14
C ALA A 117 -10.66 6.34 -0.77
N HIS A 118 -9.71 5.95 -1.61
CA HIS A 118 -9.70 4.77 -2.46
C HIS A 118 -8.39 4.02 -2.25
N GLY A 119 -8.34 2.73 -2.55
CA GLY A 119 -7.07 2.02 -2.41
C GLY A 119 -7.06 0.63 -3.01
N LYS A 120 -5.85 0.09 -3.11
CA LYS A 120 -5.56 -1.22 -3.72
C LYS A 120 -4.42 -1.90 -2.96
N VAL A 121 -4.56 -3.21 -2.76
CA VAL A 121 -3.44 -4.08 -2.36
C VAL A 121 -2.60 -4.38 -3.60
N THR A 122 -1.28 -4.19 -3.51
CA THR A 122 -0.36 -4.35 -4.65
C THR A 122 0.77 -5.32 -4.33
N SER A 123 1.04 -6.26 -5.22
CA SER A 123 2.22 -7.14 -5.17
C SER A 123 3.36 -6.65 -6.08
N GLU A 124 3.15 -5.54 -6.80
CA GLU A 124 4.16 -4.94 -7.67
C GLU A 124 5.17 -4.13 -6.84
N PRO A 125 6.48 -4.21 -7.16
CA PRO A 125 7.49 -3.40 -6.49
C PRO A 125 7.26 -1.90 -6.75
N PRO A 126 7.52 -1.02 -5.77
CA PRO A 126 7.50 0.42 -6.00
C PRO A 126 8.62 0.79 -6.99
N VAL A 127 8.29 1.59 -8.01
CA VAL A 127 9.23 2.04 -9.06
C VAL A 127 10.26 3.03 -8.56
#